data_AF-A0A3Q9HPS0-F1
#
_entry.id   AF-A0A3Q9HPS0-F1
#
_cell.length_a   1.000
_cell.length_b   1.000
_cell.length_c   1.000
_cell.angle_alpha   90.00
_cell.angle_beta   90.00
_cell.angle_gamma   90.00
#
_symmetry.space_group_name_H-M   'P 1'
#
loop_
_entity.id
_entity.type
_entity.pdbx_description
1 polymer ?
#
loop_
_entity_poly.entity_id
_entity_poly.type
_entity_poly.pdbx_seq_one_letter_code
_entity_poly.pdbx_strand_id
1 'polypeptide(L)'
;MNKVLVILFFCTLLLTLSVEVLAQEKPEYIIGINNFPNFGWAQYNKEGKITGYKGINVLLGYSQKMYFEPGIKLNSFNPFWGLGTVGLIIPYGVVGVEYAIPVDDEKNYFTISAEIGLVLMVPITGIGISYVW
;
A
#
# COMPACT_ATOMS: atom_id res chain seq x y z
N MET A 1 -47.03 19.11 5.92
CA MET A 1 -45.81 18.83 5.14
C MET A 1 -46.05 17.58 4.30
N ASN A 2 -45.89 17.68 2.98
CA ASN A 2 -46.29 16.61 2.07
C ASN A 2 -45.28 15.45 2.17
N LYS A 3 -45.75 14.20 2.34
CA LYS A 3 -44.88 13.03 2.59
C LYS A 3 -43.81 12.84 1.48
N VAL A 4 -44.15 13.23 0.25
CA VAL A 4 -43.27 13.22 -0.92
C VAL A 4 -42.07 14.16 -0.75
N LEU A 5 -42.27 15.33 -0.12
CA LEU A 5 -41.20 16.32 0.07
C LEU A 5 -40.14 15.85 1.08
N VAL A 6 -40.58 15.11 2.11
CA VAL A 6 -39.69 14.53 3.13
C VAL A 6 -38.82 13.42 2.53
N ILE A 7 -39.42 12.58 1.67
CA ILE A 7 -38.68 11.49 0.99
C ILE A 7 -37.64 12.08 0.03
N LEU A 8 -38.02 13.09 -0.77
CA LEU A 8 -37.08 13.77 -1.67
C LEU A 8 -35.92 14.42 -0.91
N PHE A 9 -36.20 15.08 0.21
CA PHE A 9 -35.17 15.69 1.06
C PHE A 9 -34.18 14.65 1.62
N PHE A 10 -34.68 13.51 2.10
CA PHE A 10 -33.82 12.41 2.58
C PHE A 10 -33.02 11.77 1.45
N CYS A 11 -33.60 11.60 0.25
CA CYS A 11 -32.87 11.10 -0.91
C CYS A 11 -31.75 12.05 -1.34
N THR A 12 -32.01 13.37 -1.36
CA THR A 12 -30.96 14.36 -1.67
C THR A 12 -29.88 14.40 -0.60
N LEU A 13 -30.24 14.27 0.68
CA LEU A 13 -29.28 14.25 1.79
C LEU A 13 -28.40 13.00 1.77
N LEU A 14 -28.98 11.83 1.44
CA LEU A 14 -28.24 10.57 1.25
C LEU A 14 -27.32 10.64 0.03
N LEU A 15 -27.75 11.30 -1.04
CA LEU A 15 -26.93 11.54 -2.23
C LEU A 15 -25.76 12.49 -1.92
N THR A 16 -25.98 13.60 -1.19
CA THR A 16 -24.88 14.51 -0.82
C THR A 16 -23.87 13.86 0.13
N LEU A 17 -24.34 13.06 1.10
CA LEU A 17 -23.46 12.27 1.97
C LEU A 17 -22.68 11.21 1.21
N SER A 18 -23.25 10.62 0.15
CA SER A 18 -22.54 9.64 -0.68
C SER A 18 -21.44 10.27 -1.55
N VAL A 19 -21.60 11.53 -1.95
CA VAL A 19 -20.62 12.25 -2.80
C VAL A 19 -19.41 12.72 -1.99
N GLU A 20 -19.58 13.10 -0.72
CA GLU A 20 -18.47 13.47 0.17
C GLU A 20 -17.59 12.26 0.56
N VAL A 21 -18.15 11.05 0.57
CA VAL A 21 -17.42 9.79 0.81
C VAL A 21 -16.62 9.33 -0.43
N LEU A 22 -16.87 9.91 -1.61
CA LEU A 22 -16.29 9.49 -2.89
C LEU A 22 -15.09 10.33 -3.38
N ALA A 23 -14.57 11.29 -2.61
CA ALA A 23 -13.59 12.27 -3.12
C ALA A 23 -12.24 12.29 -2.37
N GLN A 24 -11.64 11.13 -2.07
CA GLN A 24 -10.20 11.04 -1.89
C GLN A 24 -9.70 9.77 -2.58
N GLU A 25 -9.27 9.89 -3.83
CA GLU A 25 -8.50 8.86 -4.52
C GLU A 25 -7.25 8.58 -3.68
N LYS A 26 -7.27 7.47 -2.95
CA LYS A 26 -6.13 7.01 -2.15
C LYS A 26 -5.26 6.16 -3.04
N PRO A 27 -3.92 6.32 -2.98
CA PRO A 27 -3.00 5.44 -3.69
C PRO A 27 -3.28 3.98 -3.34
N GLU A 28 -3.80 3.23 -4.29
CA GLU A 28 -4.37 1.89 -4.08
C GLU A 28 -3.39 0.80 -4.53
N TYR A 29 -2.50 1.10 -5.47
CA TYR A 29 -1.64 0.13 -6.13
C TYR A 29 -0.17 0.49 -6.02
N ILE A 30 0.65 -0.55 -5.97
CA ILE A 30 2.10 -0.45 -6.09
C ILE A 30 2.55 -1.33 -7.24
N ILE A 31 3.47 -0.82 -8.05
CA ILE A 31 4.25 -1.60 -9.00
C ILE A 31 5.73 -1.36 -8.79
N GLY A 32 6.53 -2.42 -8.78
CA GLY A 32 7.93 -2.35 -8.41
C GLY A 32 8.80 -3.37 -9.10
N ILE A 33 10.05 -2.96 -9.36
CA ILE A 33 11.11 -3.84 -9.79
C ILE A 33 12.00 -4.10 -8.58
N ASN A 34 12.25 -5.39 -8.31
CA ASN A 34 13.05 -5.84 -7.16
C ASN A 34 12.56 -5.25 -5.82
N ASN A 35 11.24 -5.09 -5.69
CA ASN A 35 10.56 -4.67 -4.46
C ASN A 35 9.44 -5.67 -4.11
N PHE A 36 9.02 -5.69 -2.85
CA PHE A 36 8.00 -6.59 -2.35
C PHE A 36 6.74 -5.83 -1.90
N PRO A 37 5.56 -6.11 -2.48
CA PRO A 37 5.31 -6.91 -3.69
C PRO A 37 5.79 -6.21 -4.98
N ASN A 38 5.92 -6.96 -6.09
CA ASN A 38 6.17 -6.38 -7.41
C ASN A 38 4.91 -5.76 -8.02
N PHE A 39 3.75 -6.35 -7.72
CA PHE A 39 2.46 -5.74 -7.96
C PHE A 39 1.57 -6.01 -6.76
N GLY A 40 0.94 -4.98 -6.20
CA GLY A 40 0.11 -5.18 -5.02
C GLY A 40 -0.82 -4.03 -4.70
N TRP A 41 -1.57 -4.25 -3.63
CA TRP A 41 -2.62 -3.38 -3.12
C TRP A 41 -2.23 -2.80 -1.77
N ALA A 42 -2.51 -1.52 -1.58
CA ALA A 42 -2.27 -0.81 -0.34
C ALA A 42 -3.13 -1.36 0.81
N GLN A 43 -2.54 -1.38 2.00
CA GLN A 43 -3.24 -1.62 3.26
C GLN A 43 -3.26 -0.33 4.05
N TYR A 44 -4.40 -0.02 4.68
CA TYR A 44 -4.58 1.23 5.42
C TYR A 44 -4.88 1.00 6.89
N ASN A 45 -4.44 1.92 7.75
CA ASN A 45 -4.92 2.00 9.13
C ASN A 45 -6.28 2.72 9.22
N LYS A 46 -6.81 2.86 10.44
CA LYS A 46 -8.08 3.55 10.72
C LYS A 46 -8.06 5.04 10.36
N GLU A 47 -6.87 5.65 10.30
CA GLU A 47 -6.66 7.05 9.88
C GLU A 47 -6.53 7.18 8.36
N GLY A 48 -6.60 6.07 7.62
CA GLY A 48 -6.45 6.06 6.16
C GLY A 48 -5.01 6.18 5.67
N LYS A 49 -4.00 6.03 6.54
CA LYS A 49 -2.58 6.00 6.14
C LYS A 49 -2.18 4.61 5.68
N ILE A 50 -1.31 4.54 4.68
CA ILE A 50 -0.75 3.28 4.18
C ILE A 50 0.15 2.66 5.25
N THR A 51 -0.20 1.45 5.69
CA THR A 51 0.58 0.65 6.63
C THR A 51 1.39 -0.44 5.95
N GLY A 52 1.14 -0.70 4.67
CA GLY A 52 1.82 -1.77 3.96
C GLY A 52 1.18 -2.06 2.61
N TYR A 53 1.65 -3.14 2.00
CA TYR A 53 1.19 -3.64 0.72
C TYR A 53 1.14 -5.16 0.74
N LYS A 54 0.16 -5.73 0.05
CA LYS A 54 0.11 -7.17 -0.23
C LYS A 54 -0.06 -7.41 -1.71
N GLY A 55 0.49 -8.49 -2.24
CA GLY A 55 0.41 -8.73 -3.67
C GLY A 55 1.22 -9.93 -4.13
N ILE A 56 1.59 -9.88 -5.41
CA ILE A 56 2.30 -10.95 -6.10
C ILE A 56 3.72 -10.48 -6.42
N ASN A 57 4.70 -11.36 -6.24
CA ASN A 57 6.07 -11.13 -6.69
C ASN A 57 6.34 -11.73 -8.07
N VAL A 58 7.44 -11.35 -8.70
CA VAL A 58 7.86 -11.81 -10.04
C VAL A 58 8.02 -13.33 -10.14
N LEU A 59 8.20 -14.04 -9.02
CA LEU A 59 8.28 -15.50 -8.95
C LEU A 59 6.93 -16.15 -8.63
N LEU A 60 5.83 -15.45 -8.92
CA LEU A 60 4.45 -15.92 -8.78
C LEU A 60 4.05 -16.35 -7.37
N GLY A 61 4.74 -15.85 -6.34
CA GLY A 61 4.36 -16.07 -4.96
C GLY A 61 3.65 -14.87 -4.34
N TYR A 62 3.13 -15.07 -3.13
CA TYR A 62 2.53 -14.01 -2.32
C TYR A 62 3.61 -13.18 -1.63
N SER A 63 3.39 -11.88 -1.51
CA SER A 63 4.25 -10.98 -0.76
C SER A 63 3.40 -10.02 0.07
N GLN A 64 3.81 -9.82 1.31
CA GLN A 64 3.28 -8.80 2.21
C GLN A 64 4.43 -7.97 2.75
N LYS A 65 4.28 -6.66 2.70
CA LYS A 65 5.16 -5.66 3.31
C LYS A 65 4.35 -4.86 4.31
N MET A 66 4.92 -4.60 5.48
CA MET A 66 4.33 -3.79 6.53
C MET A 66 5.36 -2.77 7.03
N TYR A 67 4.99 -1.49 7.00
CA TYR A 67 5.77 -0.43 7.63
C TYR A 67 5.52 -0.43 9.14
N PHE A 68 6.51 0.01 9.91
CA PHE A 68 6.31 0.25 11.34
C PHE A 68 5.38 1.44 11.57
N GLU A 69 4.77 1.51 12.75
CA GLU A 69 3.86 2.60 13.10
C GLU A 69 4.52 3.98 12.92
N PRO A 70 3.79 4.99 12.42
CA PRO A 70 2.36 5.01 12.11
C PRO A 70 1.98 4.54 10.68
N GLY A 71 2.93 4.00 9.92
CA GLY A 71 2.80 3.74 8.49
C GLY A 71 3.78 4.59 7.67
N ILE A 72 3.57 4.66 6.35
CA ILE A 72 4.47 5.37 5.45
C ILE A 72 4.43 6.89 5.68
N LYS A 73 5.60 7.52 5.58
CA LYS A 73 5.82 8.96 5.62
C LYS A 73 6.56 9.37 4.35
N LEU A 74 6.01 10.36 3.64
CA LEU A 74 6.64 10.94 2.46
C LEU A 74 7.89 11.73 2.84
N ASN A 75 8.84 11.79 1.91
CA ASN A 75 10.14 12.45 2.09
C ASN A 75 10.89 11.98 3.35
N SER A 76 10.78 10.68 3.65
CA SER A 76 11.35 10.07 4.85
C SER A 76 11.73 8.62 4.60
N PHE A 77 12.61 8.11 5.45
CA PHE A 77 12.92 6.69 5.51
C PHE A 77 11.87 5.96 6.32
N ASN A 78 11.32 4.90 5.72
CA ASN A 78 10.25 4.08 6.27
C ASN A 78 10.79 2.66 6.47
N PRO A 79 11.18 2.29 7.68
CA PRO A 79 11.53 0.92 7.98
C PRO A 79 10.32 0.00 7.76
N PHE A 80 10.56 -1.22 7.32
CA PHE A 80 9.52 -2.21 7.09
C PHE A 80 10.01 -3.63 7.41
N TRP A 81 9.05 -4.51 7.61
CA TRP A 81 9.25 -5.96 7.52
C TRP A 81 8.37 -6.53 6.41
N GLY A 82 8.77 -7.67 5.87
CA GLY A 82 8.01 -8.36 4.85
C GLY A 82 8.09 -9.87 5.01
N LEU A 83 7.01 -10.53 4.59
CA LEU A 83 6.91 -11.98 4.51
C LEU A 83 6.31 -12.35 3.17
N GLY A 84 6.71 -13.50 2.64
CA GLY A 84 6.15 -13.98 1.40
C GLY A 84 6.54 -15.39 1.06
N THR A 85 6.20 -15.77 -0.16
CA THR A 85 6.54 -17.06 -0.76
C THR A 85 7.14 -16.85 -2.14
N VAL A 86 8.00 -17.76 -2.56
CA VAL A 86 8.40 -17.97 -3.95
C VAL A 86 7.60 -19.15 -4.49
N GLY A 87 6.95 -18.99 -5.64
CA GLY A 87 6.12 -20.04 -6.26
C GLY A 87 5.06 -20.62 -5.32
N LEU A 88 4.52 -19.80 -4.40
CA LEU A 88 3.54 -20.17 -3.35
C LEU A 88 4.00 -21.15 -2.26
N ILE A 89 5.22 -21.68 -2.33
CA ILE A 89 5.65 -22.80 -1.47
C ILE A 89 6.87 -22.44 -0.62
N ILE A 90 7.84 -21.71 -1.18
CA ILE A 90 9.12 -21.45 -0.52
C ILE A 90 8.99 -20.15 0.31
N PRO A 91 8.93 -20.19 1.65
CA PRO A 91 8.75 -18.99 2.44
C PRO A 91 10.04 -18.15 2.48
N TYR A 92 9.85 -16.85 2.61
CA TYR A 92 10.93 -15.92 2.87
C TYR A 92 10.46 -14.78 3.79
N GLY A 93 11.42 -14.14 4.44
CA GLY A 93 11.18 -12.95 5.24
C GLY A 93 12.28 -11.92 5.02
N VAL A 94 11.91 -10.65 5.05
CA VAL A 94 12.81 -9.51 4.82
C VAL A 94 12.56 -8.43 5.87
N VAL A 95 13.60 -7.64 6.11
CA VAL A 95 13.50 -6.34 6.78
C VAL A 95 14.28 -5.33 5.96
N GLY A 96 13.81 -4.10 5.93
CA GLY A 96 14.43 -3.08 5.09
C GLY A 96 14.00 -1.68 5.43
N VAL A 97 14.43 -0.77 4.59
CA VAL A 97 14.07 0.64 4.65
C VAL A 97 13.69 1.11 3.26
N GLU A 98 12.71 2.00 3.20
CA GLU A 98 12.21 2.55 1.96
C GLU A 98 12.08 4.08 2.05
N TYR A 99 12.68 4.80 1.10
CA TYR A 99 12.54 6.25 0.99
C TYR A 99 11.44 6.60 0.00
N ALA A 100 10.42 7.34 0.44
CA ALA A 100 9.27 7.71 -0.38
C ALA A 100 9.45 9.13 -0.95
N ILE A 101 9.47 9.24 -2.28
CA ILE A 101 9.69 10.48 -3.04
C ILE A 101 8.35 10.92 -3.65
N PRO A 102 7.71 11.99 -3.13
CA PRO A 102 6.44 12.46 -3.67
C PRO A 102 6.59 12.92 -5.12
N VAL A 103 5.61 12.59 -5.97
CA VAL A 103 5.52 13.07 -7.36
C VAL A 103 4.53 14.22 -7.47
N ASP A 104 3.32 14.06 -6.93
CA ASP A 104 2.24 15.06 -7.05
C ASP A 104 1.25 14.94 -5.88
N ASP A 105 0.79 16.09 -5.35
CA ASP A 105 -0.21 16.27 -4.27
C ASP A 105 -0.24 15.20 -3.15
N GLU A 106 0.92 14.61 -2.83
CA GLU A 106 1.09 13.49 -1.88
C GLU A 106 0.29 12.21 -2.19
N LYS A 107 -0.37 12.12 -3.36
CA LYS A 107 -1.13 10.94 -3.79
C LYS A 107 -0.25 9.90 -4.46
N ASN A 108 0.64 10.35 -5.34
CA ASN A 108 1.52 9.47 -6.10
C ASN A 108 2.96 9.67 -5.65
N TYR A 109 3.72 8.59 -5.54
CA TYR A 109 5.12 8.67 -5.14
C TYR A 109 5.93 7.50 -5.68
N PHE A 110 7.22 7.77 -5.88
CA PHE A 110 8.21 6.71 -6.08
C PHE A 110 8.77 6.26 -4.74
N THR A 111 9.24 5.03 -4.69
CA THR A 111 9.98 4.52 -3.54
C THR A 111 11.29 3.90 -3.96
N ILE A 112 12.33 4.11 -3.16
CA ILE A 112 13.63 3.44 -3.28
C ILE A 112 13.84 2.64 -2.01
N SER A 113 14.05 1.33 -2.15
CA SER A 113 14.17 0.40 -1.03
C SER A 113 15.53 -0.27 -0.99
N ALA A 114 15.99 -0.58 0.22
CA ALA A 114 17.11 -1.46 0.47
C ALA A 114 16.71 -2.45 1.57
N GLU A 115 17.02 -3.72 1.39
CA GLU A 115 16.56 -4.78 2.28
C GLU A 115 17.54 -5.94 2.40
N ILE A 116 17.40 -6.65 3.51
CA ILE A 116 18.06 -7.91 3.79
C ILE A 116 17.00 -8.92 4.24
N GLY A 117 17.23 -10.19 3.98
CA GLY A 117 16.28 -11.21 4.38
C GLY A 117 16.84 -12.61 4.28
N LEU A 118 15.93 -13.57 4.42
CA LEU A 118 16.21 -15.00 4.37
C LEU A 118 15.20 -15.69 3.48
N VAL A 119 15.69 -16.52 2.57
CA VAL A 119 14.92 -17.52 1.84
C VAL A 119 15.49 -18.87 2.24
N LEU A 120 14.71 -19.73 2.91
CA LEU A 120 15.21 -21.02 3.42
C LEU A 120 16.53 -20.92 4.20
N MET A 121 16.67 -19.91 5.07
CA MET A 121 17.89 -19.60 5.84
C MET A 121 19.11 -19.15 5.00
N VAL A 122 18.96 -18.97 3.69
CA VAL A 122 19.98 -18.36 2.84
C VAL A 122 19.80 -16.84 2.86
N PRO A 123 20.83 -16.06 3.24
CA PRO A 123 20.76 -14.60 3.25
C PRO A 123 20.57 -14.06 1.83
N ILE A 124 19.66 -13.10 1.71
CA ILE A 124 19.42 -12.34 0.50
C ILE A 124 19.52 -10.85 0.81
N THR A 125 19.92 -10.06 -0.20
CA THR A 125 19.91 -8.61 -0.15
C THR A 125 19.28 -8.07 -1.43
N GLY A 126 18.65 -6.90 -1.34
CA GLY A 126 17.91 -6.32 -2.45
C GLY A 126 17.92 -4.79 -2.43
N ILE A 127 17.84 -4.21 -3.62
CA ILE A 127 17.55 -2.79 -3.83
C ILE A 127 16.41 -2.71 -4.84
N GLY A 128 15.34 -2.03 -4.48
CA GLY A 128 14.13 -1.95 -5.29
C GLY A 128 13.71 -0.53 -5.60
N ILE A 129 13.01 -0.36 -6.71
CA ILE A 129 12.27 0.87 -7.01
C ILE A 129 10.80 0.53 -7.22
N SER A 130 9.90 1.41 -6.78
CA SER A 130 8.47 1.25 -7.05
C SER A 130 7.78 2.57 -7.30
N TYR A 131 6.65 2.49 -7.98
CA TYR A 131 5.71 3.57 -8.18
C TYR A 131 4.37 3.22 -7.52
N VAL A 132 3.78 4.19 -6.85
CA VAL A 132 2.52 4.06 -6.12
C VAL A 132 1.51 5.06 -6.68
N TRP A 133 0.29 4.59 -6.97
CA TRP A 133 -0.84 5.36 -7.49
C TRP A 133 -2.20 4.82 -7.04
#